data_AF-A0A6B2S7W4-F1
#
_entry.id   AF-A0A6B2S7W4-F1
#
_cell.length_a   1.000
_cell.length_b   1.000
_cell.length_c   1.000
_cell.angle_alpha   90.00
_cell.angle_beta   90.00
_cell.angle_gamma   90.00
#
_symmetry.space_group_name_H-M   'P 1'
#
loop_
_entity.id
_entity.type
_entity.pdbx_description
1 polymer ?
#
loop_
_entity_poly.entity_id
_entity_poly.type
_entity_poly.pdbx_seq_one_letter_code
_entity_poly.pdbx_strand_id
1 'polypeptide(L)'
;MIDPVIAPSGTLLGLLQRGRGDGTLHALAAPREEALAALNHCVLSDPRHDWQVENRSLYYARLYLDLDGGLEEIERHLFLPDDHIVTEDSRTGLALAVLGHLASYDRADALVLLRRYAATGANWAWALDELALRDDDAGLRALALPVLGRFPATPQGGAEL
;
A
#
# COMPACT_ATOMS: atom_id res chain seq x y z
N MET A 1 -8.85 24.39 -14.85
CA MET A 1 -8.44 23.27 -15.71
C MET A 1 -8.48 22.05 -14.80
N ILE A 2 -9.22 20.98 -15.14
CA ILE A 2 -9.16 19.76 -14.34
C ILE A 2 -7.90 19.04 -14.80
N ASP A 3 -6.92 18.89 -13.91
CA ASP A 3 -5.73 18.11 -14.21
C ASP A 3 -6.16 16.67 -14.54
N PRO A 4 -5.65 16.08 -15.64
CA PRO A 4 -6.02 14.73 -15.99
C PRO A 4 -5.52 13.78 -14.89
N VAL A 5 -6.44 12.97 -14.38
CA VAL A 5 -6.21 11.96 -13.35
C VAL A 5 -5.11 10.94 -13.76
N ILE A 6 -4.85 10.82 -15.08
CA ILE A 6 -3.75 10.05 -15.65
C ILE A 6 -2.81 11.00 -16.42
N ALA A 7 -1.51 10.96 -16.12
CA ALA A 7 -0.48 11.75 -16.78
C ALA A 7 -0.30 11.38 -18.28
N PRO A 8 0.22 12.28 -19.13
CA PRO A 8 0.41 12.01 -20.56
C PRO A 8 1.21 10.72 -20.80
N SER A 9 0.80 9.91 -21.78
CA SER A 9 1.36 8.56 -22.00
C SER A 9 2.85 8.51 -22.37
N GLY A 10 3.43 9.63 -22.81
CA GLY A 10 4.86 9.75 -23.07
C GLY A 10 5.71 10.15 -21.86
N THR A 11 5.10 10.43 -20.71
CA THR A 11 5.80 10.77 -19.47
C THR A 11 6.09 9.51 -18.66
N LEU A 12 7.13 9.54 -17.82
CA LEU A 12 7.46 8.42 -16.91
C LEU A 12 6.27 8.04 -16.03
N LEU A 13 5.64 9.02 -15.38
CA LEU A 13 4.45 8.80 -14.57
C LEU A 13 3.31 8.15 -15.38
N GLY A 14 3.02 8.68 -16.58
CA GLY A 14 1.96 8.15 -17.43
C GLY A 14 2.24 6.74 -17.97
N LEU A 15 3.50 6.32 -18.06
CA LEU A 15 3.89 4.94 -18.38
C LEU A 15 3.66 4.01 -17.18
N LEU A 16 4.11 4.41 -15.99
CA LEU A 16 3.93 3.64 -14.75
C LEU A 16 2.45 3.47 -14.40
N GLN A 17 1.66 4.55 -14.48
CA GLN A 17 0.20 4.55 -14.24
C GLN A 17 -0.60 3.65 -15.19
N ARG A 18 0.01 3.14 -16.27
CA ARG A 18 -0.64 2.22 -17.21
C ARG A 18 -0.12 0.80 -17.12
N GLY A 19 0.83 0.52 -16.22
CA GLY A 19 1.42 -0.81 -16.06
C GLY A 19 2.10 -1.34 -17.33
N ARG A 20 2.58 -0.46 -18.22
CA ARG A 20 3.30 -0.91 -19.42
C ARG A 20 4.66 -1.48 -19.00
N GLY A 21 5.06 -2.62 -19.57
CA GLY A 21 6.39 -3.21 -19.33
C GLY A 21 7.53 -2.22 -19.61
N ASP A 22 7.36 -1.36 -20.61
CA ASP A 22 8.31 -0.27 -20.91
C ASP A 22 8.44 0.74 -19.75
N GLY A 23 7.40 0.91 -18.92
CA GLY A 23 7.44 1.79 -17.75
C GLY A 23 8.56 1.44 -16.76
N THR A 24 8.80 0.15 -16.53
CA THR A 24 9.95 -0.29 -15.71
C THR A 24 11.27 0.05 -16.36
N LEU A 25 11.42 -0.21 -17.66
CA LEU A 25 12.65 0.11 -18.38
C LEU A 25 12.96 1.60 -18.34
N HIS A 26 11.94 2.44 -18.52
CA HIS A 26 12.06 3.89 -18.44
C HIS A 26 12.38 4.36 -17.01
N ALA A 27 11.76 3.75 -15.98
CA ALA A 27 12.05 4.08 -14.59
C ALA A 27 13.51 3.75 -14.21
N LEU A 28 14.01 2.59 -14.64
CA LEU A 28 15.39 2.18 -14.36
C LEU A 28 16.44 2.99 -15.16
N ALA A 29 16.03 3.63 -16.26
CA ALA A 29 16.88 4.53 -17.03
C ALA A 29 16.80 6.00 -16.59
N ALA A 30 15.77 6.37 -15.82
CA ALA A 30 15.57 7.73 -15.32
C ALA A 30 16.43 8.02 -14.08
N PRO A 31 16.63 9.30 -13.71
CA PRO A 31 17.18 9.64 -12.41
C PRO A 31 16.37 8.97 -11.29
N ARG A 32 17.05 8.28 -10.37
CA ARG A 32 16.41 7.48 -9.31
C ARG A 32 15.36 8.28 -8.52
N GLU A 33 15.67 9.53 -8.19
CA GLU A 33 14.74 10.42 -7.46
C GLU A 33 13.44 10.66 -8.24
N GLU A 34 13.53 10.91 -9.54
CA GLU A 34 12.37 11.11 -10.43
C GLU A 34 11.55 9.82 -10.55
N ALA A 35 12.22 8.68 -10.69
CA ALA A 35 11.57 7.38 -10.76
C ALA A 35 10.83 7.03 -9.46
N LEU A 36 11.47 7.27 -8.30
CA LEU A 36 10.84 7.08 -7.00
C LEU A 36 9.67 8.04 -6.78
N ALA A 37 9.78 9.30 -7.18
CA ALA A 37 8.67 10.25 -7.11
C ALA A 37 7.46 9.79 -7.94
N ALA A 38 7.69 9.32 -9.17
CA ALA A 38 6.64 8.80 -10.03
C ALA A 38 6.03 7.48 -9.50
N LEU A 39 6.87 6.59 -8.95
CA LEU A 39 6.43 5.35 -8.32
C LEU A 39 5.58 5.61 -7.07
N ASN A 40 6.04 6.50 -6.19
CA ASN A 40 5.28 6.94 -5.02
C ASN A 40 3.93 7.50 -5.43
N HIS A 41 3.87 8.38 -6.45
CA HIS A 41 2.60 8.90 -6.94
C HIS A 41 1.64 7.79 -7.38
N CYS A 42 2.12 6.80 -8.13
CA CYS A 42 1.30 5.67 -8.56
C CYS A 42 0.75 4.83 -7.40
N VAL A 43 1.53 4.67 -6.32
CA VAL A 43 1.17 3.81 -5.18
C VAL A 43 0.25 4.52 -4.19
N LEU A 44 0.45 5.83 -4.00
CA LEU A 44 -0.27 6.62 -3.01
C LEU A 44 -1.53 7.29 -3.58
N SER A 45 -1.68 7.32 -4.90
CA SER A 45 -2.78 7.99 -5.59
C SER A 45 -3.20 7.20 -6.82
N ASP A 46 -3.65 5.96 -6.62
CA ASP A 46 -4.13 5.12 -7.73
C ASP A 46 -5.43 5.72 -8.31
N PRO A 47 -5.43 6.11 -9.59
CA PRO A 47 -6.61 6.68 -10.23
C PRO A 47 -7.70 5.66 -10.58
N ARG A 48 -7.42 4.36 -10.46
CA ARG A 48 -8.35 3.29 -10.83
C ARG A 48 -9.40 3.09 -9.75
N HIS A 49 -10.66 3.09 -10.17
CA HIS A 49 -11.76 2.76 -9.27
C HIS A 49 -11.75 1.27 -8.87
N ASP A 50 -11.31 0.41 -9.80
CA ASP A 50 -11.24 -1.04 -9.72
C ASP A 50 -9.79 -1.53 -9.53
N TRP A 51 -9.03 -0.85 -8.68
CA TRP A 51 -7.60 -1.10 -8.47
C TRP A 51 -7.26 -2.56 -8.09
N GLN A 52 -8.22 -3.32 -7.54
CA GLN A 52 -8.11 -4.74 -7.16
C GLN A 52 -8.14 -5.70 -8.36
N VAL A 53 -8.71 -5.32 -9.50
CA VAL A 53 -8.89 -6.19 -10.68
C VAL A 53 -7.55 -6.47 -11.38
N GLU A 54 -6.64 -5.50 -11.35
CA GLU A 54 -5.33 -5.61 -11.96
C GLU A 54 -4.25 -5.42 -10.88
N ASN A 55 -3.49 -6.49 -10.63
CA ASN A 55 -2.52 -6.61 -9.54
C ASN A 55 -1.22 -5.84 -9.82
N ARG A 56 -1.30 -4.51 -9.81
CA ARG A 56 -0.13 -3.62 -9.97
C ARG A 56 0.75 -3.53 -8.72
N SER A 57 0.27 -3.99 -7.57
CA SER A 57 1.05 -3.97 -6.35
C SER A 57 2.33 -4.80 -6.47
N LEU A 58 2.28 -5.97 -7.12
CA LEU A 58 3.48 -6.78 -7.37
C LEU A 58 4.49 -6.05 -8.27
N TYR A 59 3.98 -5.41 -9.33
CA TYR A 59 4.75 -4.62 -10.27
C TYR A 59 5.48 -3.47 -9.56
N TYR A 60 4.76 -2.68 -8.76
CA TYR A 60 5.33 -1.56 -8.02
C TYR A 60 6.28 -2.02 -6.92
N ALA A 61 5.97 -3.09 -6.19
CA ALA A 61 6.87 -3.66 -5.17
C ALA A 61 8.21 -4.09 -5.79
N ARG A 62 8.17 -4.72 -6.97
CA ARG A 62 9.40 -5.07 -7.67
C ARG A 62 10.22 -3.84 -8.06
N LEU A 63 9.54 -2.79 -8.54
CA LEU A 63 10.22 -1.54 -8.91
C LEU A 63 10.81 -0.82 -7.70
N TYR A 64 10.18 -0.87 -6.52
CA TYR A 64 10.79 -0.40 -5.27
C TYR A 64 12.11 -1.11 -4.98
N LEU A 65 12.18 -2.44 -5.16
CA LEU A 65 13.41 -3.19 -4.95
C LEU A 65 14.48 -2.81 -5.97
N ASP A 66 14.12 -2.76 -7.25
CA ASP A 66 15.07 -2.47 -8.33
C ASP A 66 15.60 -1.02 -8.25
N LEU A 67 14.82 -0.09 -7.67
CA LEU A 67 15.23 1.30 -7.41
C LEU A 67 15.81 1.53 -6.01
N ASP A 68 15.94 0.50 -5.16
CA ASP A 68 16.35 0.63 -3.75
C ASP A 68 15.52 1.66 -2.98
N GLY A 69 14.20 1.70 -3.21
CA GLY A 69 13.30 2.68 -2.62
C GLY A 69 13.01 2.43 -1.13
N GLY A 70 12.98 3.52 -0.36
CA GLY A 70 12.52 3.55 1.03
C GLY A 70 11.00 3.59 1.14
N LEU A 71 10.49 3.46 2.38
CA LEU A 71 9.05 3.38 2.68
C LEU A 71 8.49 4.68 3.29
N GLU A 72 9.28 5.74 3.38
CA GLU A 72 8.95 6.96 4.13
C GLU A 72 7.67 7.64 3.61
N GLU A 73 7.47 7.64 2.29
CA GLU A 73 6.28 8.23 1.67
C GLU A 73 5.03 7.34 1.86
N ILE A 74 5.20 6.00 1.82
CA ILE A 74 4.10 5.06 2.14
C ILE A 74 3.71 5.22 3.61
N GLU A 75 4.69 5.23 4.52
CA GLU A 75 4.43 5.42 5.94
C GLU A 75 3.69 6.75 6.18
N ARG A 76 4.18 7.86 5.62
CA ARG A 76 3.52 9.16 5.77
C ARG A 76 2.06 9.09 5.31
N HIS A 77 1.81 8.51 4.14
CA HIS A 77 0.46 8.38 3.57
C HIS A 77 -0.49 7.56 4.44
N LEU A 78 -0.02 6.42 4.94
CA LEU A 78 -0.80 5.51 5.77
C LEU A 78 -1.18 6.14 7.12
N PHE A 79 -0.33 6.98 7.71
CA PHE A 79 -0.57 7.59 9.01
C PHE A 79 -0.99 9.08 8.95
N LEU A 80 -1.53 9.54 7.82
CA LEU A 80 -2.16 10.85 7.76
C LEU A 80 -3.45 10.89 8.60
N PRO A 81 -3.76 12.01 9.30
CA PRO A 81 -4.99 12.13 10.08
C PRO A 81 -6.27 11.84 9.29
N ASP A 82 -6.26 12.17 7.99
CA ASP A 82 -7.37 11.94 7.06
C ASP A 82 -7.74 10.45 6.94
N ASP A 83 -6.84 9.51 7.28
CA ASP A 83 -7.14 8.07 7.27
C ASP A 83 -8.27 7.71 8.26
N HIS A 84 -8.46 8.50 9.32
CA HIS A 84 -9.57 8.32 10.26
C HIS A 84 -10.91 8.91 9.78
N ILE A 85 -10.89 9.69 8.69
CA ILE A 85 -12.07 10.38 8.14
C ILE A 85 -12.49 9.74 6.81
N VAL A 86 -11.51 9.43 5.96
CA VAL A 86 -11.70 8.82 4.64
C VAL A 86 -11.30 7.35 4.72
N THR A 87 -12.28 6.51 5.05
CA THR A 87 -12.09 5.06 5.28
C THR A 87 -12.35 4.23 4.01
N GLU A 88 -12.20 4.83 2.83
CA GLU A 88 -12.36 4.13 1.57
C GLU A 88 -11.14 3.24 1.32
N ASP A 89 -11.35 1.97 0.99
CA ASP A 89 -10.26 1.02 0.74
C ASP A 89 -9.32 1.49 -0.38
N SER A 90 -9.82 2.24 -1.36
CA SER A 90 -9.04 2.82 -2.46
C SER A 90 -7.94 3.78 -2.01
N ARG A 91 -8.08 4.39 -0.82
CA ARG A 91 -7.09 5.33 -0.29
C ARG A 91 -5.77 4.63 0.04
N THR A 92 -5.83 3.50 0.73
CA THR A 92 -4.63 2.83 1.27
C THR A 92 -4.41 1.43 0.73
N GLY A 93 -5.42 0.80 0.14
CA GLY A 93 -5.40 -0.60 -0.26
C GLY A 93 -4.26 -0.94 -1.21
N LEU A 94 -3.97 -0.11 -2.22
CA LEU A 94 -2.82 -0.36 -3.10
C LEU A 94 -1.49 -0.28 -2.34
N ALA A 95 -1.31 0.73 -1.49
CA ALA A 95 -0.10 0.88 -0.66
C ALA A 95 0.09 -0.32 0.26
N LEU A 96 -0.98 -0.80 0.91
CA LEU A 96 -0.94 -1.99 1.75
C LEU A 96 -0.58 -3.25 0.95
N ALA A 97 -1.17 -3.43 -0.23
CA ALA A 97 -0.84 -4.55 -1.10
C ALA A 97 0.62 -4.50 -1.60
N VAL A 98 1.17 -3.31 -1.86
CA VAL A 98 2.60 -3.13 -2.18
C VAL A 98 3.47 -3.54 -1.00
N LEU A 99 3.15 -3.09 0.23
CA LEU A 99 3.87 -3.51 1.43
C LEU A 99 3.79 -5.02 1.64
N GLY A 100 2.65 -5.63 1.33
CA GLY A 100 2.49 -7.08 1.35
C GLY A 100 3.53 -7.74 0.46
N HIS A 101 3.57 -7.41 -0.83
CA HIS A 101 4.56 -7.99 -1.74
C HIS A 101 6.00 -7.70 -1.34
N LEU A 102 6.31 -6.51 -0.81
CA LEU A 102 7.64 -6.21 -0.27
C LEU A 102 7.99 -7.13 0.90
N ALA A 103 7.07 -7.39 1.82
CA ALA A 103 7.28 -8.33 2.91
C ALA A 103 7.55 -9.76 2.39
N SER A 104 6.90 -10.19 1.29
CA SER A 104 7.21 -11.46 0.61
C SER A 104 8.61 -11.51 -0.02
N TYR A 105 9.25 -10.35 -0.22
CA TYR A 105 10.64 -10.24 -0.67
C TYR A 105 11.61 -10.02 0.50
N ASP A 106 11.26 -10.46 1.71
CA ASP A 106 12.07 -10.36 2.93
C ASP A 106 12.39 -8.92 3.39
N ARG A 107 11.60 -7.93 2.94
CA ARG A 107 11.68 -6.56 3.47
C ARG A 107 11.03 -6.48 4.85
N ALA A 108 11.85 -6.67 5.88
CA ALA A 108 11.42 -6.64 7.27
C ALA A 108 10.77 -5.31 7.68
N ASP A 109 11.24 -4.18 7.13
CA ASP A 109 10.65 -2.85 7.34
C ASP A 109 9.22 -2.76 6.81
N ALA A 110 8.91 -3.40 5.68
CA ALA A 110 7.55 -3.47 5.15
C ALA A 110 6.62 -4.30 6.06
N LEU A 111 7.11 -5.45 6.57
CA LEU A 111 6.36 -6.28 7.50
C LEU A 111 6.05 -5.55 8.81
N VAL A 112 7.04 -4.85 9.37
CA VAL A 112 6.88 -4.03 10.58
C VAL A 112 5.85 -2.92 10.35
N LEU A 113 5.91 -2.25 9.19
CA LEU A 113 4.97 -1.20 8.84
C LEU A 113 3.54 -1.72 8.69
N LEU A 114 3.35 -2.88 8.04
CA LEU A 114 2.05 -3.54 7.93
C LEU A 114 1.48 -3.89 9.31
N ARG A 115 2.26 -4.52 10.20
CA ARG A 115 1.82 -4.85 11.56
C ARG A 115 1.39 -3.60 12.32
N ARG A 116 2.16 -2.52 12.22
CA ARG A 116 1.82 -1.25 12.87
C ARG A 116 0.53 -0.66 12.30
N TYR A 117 0.35 -0.69 10.98
CA TYR A 117 -0.88 -0.21 10.36
C TYR A 117 -2.09 -1.09 10.71
N ALA A 118 -1.96 -2.41 10.70
CA ALA A 118 -3.01 -3.32 11.16
C ALA A 118 -3.44 -3.04 12.61
N ALA A 119 -2.51 -2.58 13.47
CA ALA A 119 -2.83 -2.26 14.85
C ALA A 119 -3.66 -0.97 15.03
N THR A 120 -3.49 0.06 14.19
CA THR A 120 -4.08 1.40 14.42
C THR A 120 -4.81 2.03 13.23
N GLY A 121 -4.58 1.57 12.01
CA GLY A 121 -5.13 2.13 10.78
C GLY A 121 -6.62 1.87 10.62
N ALA A 122 -7.28 2.69 9.80
CA ALA A 122 -8.71 2.57 9.53
C ALA A 122 -9.02 1.35 8.65
N ASN A 123 -8.22 1.12 7.61
CA ASN A 123 -8.36 -0.04 6.71
C ASN A 123 -7.57 -1.25 7.23
N TRP A 124 -7.70 -1.53 8.53
CA TRP A 124 -6.94 -2.58 9.23
C TRP A 124 -7.24 -3.98 8.73
N ALA A 125 -8.46 -4.25 8.28
CA ALA A 125 -8.86 -5.56 7.76
C ALA A 125 -8.04 -5.91 6.51
N TRP A 126 -7.83 -4.94 5.61
CA TRP A 126 -6.98 -5.13 4.43
C TRP A 126 -5.53 -5.42 4.81
N ALA A 127 -4.97 -4.69 5.78
CA ALA A 127 -3.62 -4.97 6.26
C ALA A 127 -3.51 -6.35 6.91
N LEU A 128 -4.57 -6.80 7.61
CA LEU A 128 -4.64 -8.13 8.17
C LEU A 128 -4.67 -9.21 7.08
N ASP A 129 -5.41 -9.00 5.99
CA ASP A 129 -5.42 -9.91 4.83
C ASP A 129 -4.03 -10.03 4.20
N GLU A 130 -3.31 -8.91 4.04
CA GLU A 130 -1.94 -8.93 3.51
C GLU A 130 -0.96 -9.66 4.45
N LEU A 131 -1.14 -9.51 5.77
CA LEU A 131 -0.36 -10.19 6.79
C LEU A 131 -0.69 -11.68 6.90
N ALA A 132 -1.96 -12.08 6.76
CA ALA A 132 -2.37 -13.48 6.85
C ALA A 132 -1.67 -14.38 5.82
N LEU A 133 -1.26 -13.79 4.69
CA LEU A 133 -0.53 -14.49 3.62
C LEU A 133 0.98 -14.55 3.84
N ARG A 134 1.55 -13.76 4.75
CA ARG A 134 2.99 -13.42 4.73
C ARG A 134 3.66 -13.36 6.10
N ASP A 135 2.88 -13.19 7.15
CA ASP A 135 3.36 -13.10 8.51
C ASP A 135 3.37 -14.49 9.19
N ASP A 136 4.05 -14.59 10.32
CA ASP A 136 4.05 -15.78 11.16
C ASP A 136 2.94 -15.75 12.23
N ASP A 137 2.65 -16.93 12.79
CA ASP A 137 1.68 -17.10 13.88
C ASP A 137 1.94 -16.16 15.07
N ALA A 138 3.20 -15.86 15.37
CA ALA A 138 3.56 -15.02 16.51
C ALA A 138 3.18 -13.55 16.24
N GLY A 139 3.47 -13.05 15.04
CA GLY A 139 3.09 -11.73 14.58
C GLY A 139 1.59 -11.54 14.55
N LEU A 140 0.87 -12.50 13.96
CA LEU A 140 -0.60 -12.48 13.91
C LEU A 140 -1.22 -12.50 15.31
N ARG A 141 -0.71 -13.34 16.23
CA ARG A 141 -1.18 -13.36 17.62
C ARG A 141 -0.94 -12.03 18.35
N ALA A 142 0.14 -11.32 18.06
CA ALA A 142 0.41 -10.02 18.66
C ALA A 142 -0.64 -8.95 18.28
N LEU A 143 -1.34 -9.13 17.17
CA LEU A 143 -2.40 -8.22 16.70
C LEU A 143 -3.77 -8.48 17.35
N ALA A 144 -3.94 -9.58 18.09
CA ALA A 144 -5.23 -9.95 18.68
C ALA A 144 -5.80 -8.85 19.58
N LEU A 145 -5.01 -8.32 20.53
CA LEU A 145 -5.50 -7.28 21.44
C LEU A 145 -5.82 -5.96 20.72
N PRO A 146 -4.94 -5.40 19.86
CA PRO A 146 -5.27 -4.23 19.07
C PRO A 146 -6.53 -4.40 18.21
N VAL A 147 -6.71 -5.56 17.56
CA VAL A 147 -7.88 -5.82 16.71
C VAL A 147 -9.15 -5.93 17.54
N LEU A 148 -9.14 -6.74 18.61
CA LEU A 148 -10.31 -6.89 19.50
C LEU A 148 -10.71 -5.57 20.17
N GLY A 149 -9.74 -4.71 20.48
CA GLY A 149 -9.98 -3.39 21.07
C GLY A 149 -10.80 -2.42 20.19
N ARG A 150 -11.02 -2.74 18.92
CA ARG A 150 -11.88 -1.97 18.01
C ARG A 150 -13.36 -2.22 18.23
N PHE A 151 -13.70 -3.34 18.85
CA PHE A 151 -15.09 -3.75 19.08
C PHE A 151 -15.48 -3.40 20.53
N PRO A 152 -16.65 -2.77 20.75
CA PRO A 152 -17.12 -2.50 22.11
C PRO A 152 -17.24 -3.80 22.92
N ALA A 153 -16.87 -3.76 24.20
CA ALA A 153 -17.06 -4.89 25.13
C ALA A 153 -18.54 -5.02 25.58
N THR A 154 -19.44 -5.09 24.61
CA THR A 154 -20.90 -5.26 24.77
C THR A 154 -21.34 -6.51 24.02
N PRO A 155 -22.53 -7.06 24.30
CA PRO A 155 -23.08 -8.18 23.53
C PRO A 155 -23.17 -7.88 22.02
N GLN A 156 -23.45 -6.63 21.65
CA GLN A 156 -23.48 -6.18 20.26
C GLN A 156 -22.09 -6.19 19.63
N GLY A 157 -21.08 -5.64 20.30
CA GLY A 157 -19.70 -5.68 19.79
C GLY A 157 -19.14 -7.11 19.72
N GLY A 158 -19.53 -7.97 20.66
CA GLY A 158 -19.20 -9.40 20.60
C GLY A 158 -19.87 -10.16 19.45
N ALA A 159 -20.96 -9.64 18.87
CA ALA A 159 -21.63 -10.23 17.71
C ALA A 159 -21.05 -9.74 16.37
N GLU A 160 -20.23 -8.68 16.38
CA GLU A 160 -19.55 -8.12 15.21
C GLU A 160 -18.12 -8.69 15.00
N LEU A 161 -17.63 -9.49 15.96
CA LEU A 161 -16.38 -10.26 15.88
C LEU A 161 -16.52 -11.50 15.00
#